data_AF-B4L288-F1
#
_entry.id   AF-B4L288-F1
#
_cell.length_a   1.000
_cell.length_b   1.000
_cell.length_c   1.000
_cell.angle_alpha   90.00
_cell.angle_beta   90.00
_cell.angle_gamma   90.00
#
_symmetry.space_group_name_H-M   'P 1'
#
loop_
_entity.id
_entity.type
_entity.pdbx_description
1 polymer ?
#
loop_
_entity_poly.entity_id
_entity_poly.type
_entity_poly.pdbx_seq_one_letter_code
_entity_poly.pdbx_strand_id
1 'polypeptide(L)'
;MALLGQLVLVASTDPLPLAQQLRIWQCRQRCYHQTDVSPSLCHARPDCYMCHDYCRVLVVAEWSLARSMCADRIFCSRGCRTACQFHRLHTATAAPFANALHKA
;
A
#
# COMPACT_ATOMS: atom_id res chain seq x y z
N MET A 1 35.84 22.41 15.48
CA MET A 1 34.53 22.35 16.17
C MET A 1 33.43 22.29 15.12
N ALA A 2 32.56 21.28 15.24
CA ALA A 2 31.19 21.15 14.70
C ALA A 2 30.97 21.28 13.16
N LEU A 3 30.14 20.48 12.48
CA LEU A 3 29.48 19.19 12.73
C LEU A 3 28.91 18.78 11.36
N LEU A 4 28.99 17.49 11.05
CA LEU A 4 28.51 16.83 9.85
C LEU A 4 26.99 16.95 9.69
N GLY A 5 26.54 17.28 8.47
CA GLY A 5 25.13 17.21 8.07
C GLY A 5 25.00 16.43 6.76
N GLN A 6 25.29 15.13 6.79
CA GLN A 6 25.02 14.24 5.66
C GLN A 6 23.53 13.91 5.66
N LEU A 7 22.85 14.40 4.64
CA LEU A 7 21.51 13.99 4.25
C LEU A 7 21.57 12.51 3.86
N VAL A 8 21.26 11.60 4.79
CA VAL A 8 21.10 10.20 4.45
C VAL A 8 19.68 10.03 3.87
N LEU A 9 19.58 10.07 2.55
CA LEU A 9 18.48 9.42 1.84
C LEU A 9 18.63 7.93 2.09
N VAL A 10 18.07 7.41 3.19
CA VAL A 10 18.03 5.98 3.47
C VAL A 10 17.01 5.36 2.51
N ALA A 11 17.39 5.18 1.25
CA ALA A 11 16.82 4.10 0.46
C ALA A 11 17.38 2.82 1.08
N SER A 12 16.69 2.29 2.10
CA SER A 12 17.05 1.01 2.71
C SER A 12 17.03 -0.05 1.60
N THR A 13 18.22 -0.46 1.16
CA THR A 13 18.45 -1.46 0.11
C THR A 13 18.21 -2.88 0.61
N ASP A 14 17.91 -3.04 1.90
CA ASP A 14 17.64 -4.35 2.46
C ASP A 14 16.32 -4.90 1.89
N PRO A 15 16.37 -6.09 1.26
CA PRO A 15 15.17 -6.73 0.77
C PRO A 15 14.23 -7.02 1.96
N LEU A 16 12.94 -6.75 1.78
CA LEU A 16 11.92 -7.05 2.78
C LEU A 16 12.02 -8.53 3.23
N PRO A 17 11.70 -8.87 4.48
CA PRO A 17 11.64 -10.26 4.92
C PRO A 17 10.81 -11.14 3.96
N LEU A 18 11.23 -12.40 3.75
CA LEU A 18 10.55 -13.31 2.82
C LEU A 18 9.04 -13.41 3.06
N ALA A 19 8.61 -13.41 4.32
CA ALA A 19 7.20 -13.43 4.69
C ALA A 19 6.43 -12.21 4.15
N GLN A 20 7.05 -11.02 4.17
CA GLN A 20 6.47 -9.81 3.60
C GLN A 20 6.43 -9.87 2.07
N GLN A 21 7.51 -10.33 1.43
CA GLN A 21 7.56 -10.52 -0.02
C GLN A 21 6.48 -11.49 -0.52
N LEU A 22 6.32 -12.63 0.16
CA LEU A 22 5.28 -13.62 -0.15
C LEU A 22 3.88 -13.01 0.00
N ARG A 23 3.66 -12.21 1.04
CA ARG A 23 2.38 -11.55 1.26
C ARG A 23 2.06 -10.53 0.17
N ILE A 24 3.05 -9.75 -0.27
CA ILE A 24 2.91 -8.82 -1.41
C ILE A 24 2.59 -9.59 -2.68
N TRP A 25 3.31 -10.68 -2.95
CA TRP A 25 3.08 -11.51 -4.13
C TRP A 25 1.66 -12.11 -4.16
N GLN A 26 1.19 -12.68 -3.05
CA GLN A 26 -0.16 -13.23 -2.93
C GLN A 26 -1.24 -12.17 -3.15
N CYS A 27 -1.04 -10.97 -2.61
CA CYS A 27 -1.93 -9.83 -2.84
C CYS A 27 -1.99 -9.49 -4.34
N ARG A 28 -0.85 -9.43 -5.03
CA ARG A 28 -0.77 -9.11 -6.46
C ARG A 28 -1.45 -10.16 -7.33
N GLN A 29 -1.31 -11.46 -7.02
CA GLN A 29 -2.04 -12.51 -7.75
C GLN A 29 -3.56 -12.31 -7.65
N ARG A 30 -4.06 -11.89 -6.49
CA ARG A 30 -5.48 -11.55 -6.33
C ARG A 30 -5.87 -10.32 -7.14
N CYS A 31 -5.02 -9.29 -7.21
CA CYS A 31 -5.28 -8.11 -8.05
C CYS A 31 -5.46 -8.49 -9.53
N TYR A 32 -4.56 -9.31 -10.07
CA TYR A 32 -4.60 -9.76 -11.46
C TYR A 32 -5.89 -10.55 -11.75
N HIS A 33 -6.22 -11.49 -10.86
CA HIS A 33 -7.45 -12.27 -10.98
C HIS A 33 -8.72 -11.42 -10.88
N GLN A 34 -8.80 -10.48 -9.93
CA GLN A 34 -10.01 -9.67 -9.73
C GLN A 34 -10.23 -8.62 -10.82
N THR A 35 -9.18 -8.19 -11.50
CA THR A 35 -9.27 -7.21 -12.59
C THR A 35 -9.33 -7.84 -13.97
N ASP A 36 -9.15 -9.17 -14.04
CA ASP A 36 -9.06 -9.95 -15.28
C ASP A 36 -7.99 -9.40 -16.24
N VAL A 37 -6.81 -9.14 -15.67
CA VAL A 37 -5.68 -8.52 -16.37
C VAL A 37 -4.43 -9.36 -16.15
N SER A 38 -3.68 -9.61 -17.22
CA SER A 38 -2.38 -10.28 -17.12
C SER A 38 -1.38 -9.41 -16.35
N PRO A 39 -0.41 -10.00 -15.62
CA PRO A 39 0.58 -9.22 -14.87
C PRO A 39 1.30 -8.14 -15.69
N SER A 40 1.61 -8.44 -16.95
CA SER A 40 2.31 -7.53 -17.87
C SER A 40 1.49 -6.30 -18.27
N LEU A 41 0.15 -6.38 -18.21
CA LEU A 41 -0.75 -5.29 -18.57
C LEU A 41 -1.29 -4.52 -17.36
N CYS A 42 -0.97 -4.95 -16.14
CA CYS A 42 -1.53 -4.38 -14.92
C CYS A 42 -1.27 -2.88 -14.79
N HIS A 43 -0.06 -2.42 -15.13
CA HIS A 43 0.30 -1.00 -15.08
C HIS A 43 -0.49 -0.10 -16.04
N ALA A 44 -1.08 -0.66 -17.09
CA ALA A 44 -1.93 0.07 -18.03
C ALA A 44 -3.42 0.12 -17.62
N ARG A 45 -3.79 -0.58 -16.54
CA ARG A 45 -5.18 -0.74 -16.11
C ARG A 45 -5.34 -0.10 -14.72
N PRO A 46 -6.07 1.03 -14.58
CA PRO A 46 -6.04 1.84 -13.36
C PRO A 46 -6.31 1.06 -12.07
N ASP A 47 -7.36 0.22 -12.05
CA ASP A 47 -7.69 -0.58 -10.86
C ASP A 47 -6.65 -1.66 -10.56
N CYS A 48 -6.05 -2.28 -11.58
CA CYS A 48 -5.01 -3.28 -11.38
C CYS A 48 -3.74 -2.61 -10.85
N TYR A 49 -3.31 -1.54 -11.51
CA TYR A 49 -2.13 -0.76 -11.13
C TYR A 49 -2.22 -0.28 -9.68
N MET A 50 -3.35 0.33 -9.30
CA MET A 50 -3.56 0.78 -7.93
C MET A 50 -3.53 -0.39 -6.95
N CYS A 51 -4.22 -1.49 -7.23
CA CYS A 51 -4.18 -2.68 -6.36
C CYS A 51 -2.75 -3.21 -6.16
N HIS A 52 -2.00 -3.33 -7.25
CA HIS A 52 -0.63 -3.84 -7.28
C HIS A 52 0.33 -3.01 -6.42
N ASP A 53 0.20 -1.69 -6.46
CA ASP A 53 1.03 -0.77 -5.69
C ASP A 53 0.63 -0.78 -4.21
N TYR A 54 -0.67 -0.76 -3.92
CA TYR A 54 -1.17 -0.85 -2.54
C TYR A 54 -0.78 -2.16 -1.85
N CYS A 55 -0.61 -3.28 -2.58
CA CYS A 55 -0.09 -4.52 -2.00
C CYS A 55 1.28 -4.34 -1.32
N ARG A 56 2.16 -3.49 -1.87
CA ARG A 56 3.45 -3.19 -1.23
C ARG A 56 3.28 -2.16 -0.12
N VAL A 57 2.56 -1.06 -0.41
CA VAL A 57 2.36 0.04 0.55
C VAL A 57 1.79 -0.47 1.87
N LEU A 58 0.76 -1.30 1.82
CA LEU A 58 0.08 -1.81 3.02
C LEU A 58 0.91 -2.80 3.86
N VAL A 59 2.02 -3.30 3.32
CA VAL A 59 2.96 -4.17 4.05
C VAL A 59 4.05 -3.36 4.76
N VAL A 60 4.45 -2.23 4.18
CA VAL A 60 5.56 -1.41 4.70
C VAL A 60 5.09 -0.19 5.51
N ALA A 61 3.85 0.26 5.30
CA ALA A 61 3.30 1.39 6.02
C ALA A 61 2.98 1.01 7.48
N GLU A 62 3.10 2.01 8.36
CA GLU A 62 2.62 1.91 9.74
C GLU A 62 1.16 1.48 9.80
N TRP A 63 0.82 0.64 10.79
CA TRP A 63 -0.51 0.02 10.87
C TRP A 63 -1.66 1.03 10.97
N SER A 64 -1.44 2.14 11.67
CA SER A 64 -2.42 3.23 11.78
C SER A 64 -2.66 3.92 10.44
N LEU A 65 -1.58 4.17 9.68
CA LEU A 65 -1.63 4.78 8.35
C LEU A 65 -2.31 3.85 7.34
N ALA A 66 -1.92 2.57 7.32
CA ALA A 66 -2.54 1.59 6.44
C ALA A 66 -4.06 1.48 6.67
N ARG A 67 -4.50 1.53 7.94
CA ARG A 67 -5.93 1.56 8.29
C ARG A 67 -6.63 2.85 7.84
N SER A 68 -6.02 4.03 8.05
CA SER A 68 -6.64 5.30 7.65
C SER A 68 -6.76 5.42 6.14
N MET A 69 -5.77 4.95 5.38
CA MET A 69 -5.85 4.83 3.91
C MET A 69 -7.00 3.92 3.48
N CYS A 70 -7.15 2.76 4.11
CA CYS A 70 -8.22 1.80 3.77
C CYS A 70 -9.63 2.24 4.22
N ALA A 71 -9.73 3.15 5.19
CA ALA A 71 -11.00 3.71 5.63
C ALA A 71 -11.49 4.87 4.74
N ASP A 72 -10.59 5.48 3.94
CA ASP A 72 -10.90 6.64 3.12
C ASP A 72 -11.57 6.24 1.80
N ARG A 73 -12.89 6.38 1.71
CA ARG A 73 -13.64 5.98 0.49
C ARG A 73 -13.44 6.91 -0.70
N ILE A 74 -12.94 8.13 -0.50
CA ILE A 74 -12.72 9.10 -1.56
C ILE A 74 -11.41 8.79 -2.26
N PHE A 75 -10.34 8.55 -1.49
CA PHE A 75 -9.00 8.31 -2.04
C PHE A 75 -8.69 6.82 -2.26
N CYS A 76 -9.29 5.91 -1.50
CA CYS A 76 -9.12 4.47 -1.71
C CYS A 76 -10.04 4.00 -2.86
N SER A 77 -9.50 4.04 -4.07
CA SER A 77 -10.13 3.53 -5.31
C SER A 77 -10.52 2.04 -5.22
N ARG A 78 -11.18 1.51 -6.25
CA ARG A 78 -11.56 0.09 -6.28
C ARG A 78 -10.34 -0.82 -6.14
N GLY A 79 -9.25 -0.53 -6.85
CA GLY A 79 -7.98 -1.26 -6.70
C GLY A 79 -7.41 -1.23 -5.28
N CYS A 80 -7.40 -0.06 -4.63
CA CYS A 80 -7.00 0.07 -3.22
C CYS A 80 -7.86 -0.82 -2.31
N ARG A 81 -9.19 -0.81 -2.48
CA ARG A 81 -10.11 -1.61 -1.66
C ARG A 81 -9.87 -3.11 -1.81
N THR A 82 -9.50 -3.59 -2.99
CA THR A 82 -9.11 -5.00 -3.19
C THR A 82 -7.88 -5.36 -2.34
N ALA A 83 -6.84 -4.52 -2.36
CA ALA A 83 -5.65 -4.73 -1.53
C ALA A 83 -5.99 -4.66 -0.03
N CYS A 84 -6.76 -3.67 0.39
CA CYS A 84 -7.26 -3.54 1.77
C CYS A 84 -8.09 -4.76 2.22
N GLN A 85 -8.85 -5.38 1.31
CA GLN A 85 -9.60 -6.60 1.60
C GLN A 85 -8.65 -7.77 1.85
N PHE A 86 -7.63 -7.94 1.00
CA PHE A 86 -6.60 -8.97 1.18
C PHE A 86 -5.87 -8.82 2.52
N HIS A 87 -5.45 -7.61 2.85
CA HIS A 87 -4.75 -7.30 4.12
C HIS A 87 -5.67 -7.23 5.34
N ARG A 88 -6.98 -7.44 5.17
CA ARG A 88 -8.00 -7.35 6.25
C ARG A 88 -8.04 -6.00 6.96
N LEU A 89 -7.78 -4.93 6.21
CA LEU A 89 -7.82 -3.54 6.69
C LEU A 89 -9.16 -2.84 6.36
N HIS A 90 -9.95 -3.40 5.44
CA HIS A 90 -11.26 -2.87 5.03
C HIS A 90 -12.33 -2.81 6.14
N THR A 91 -12.19 -3.60 7.21
CA THR A 91 -13.10 -3.61 8.37
C THR A 91 -12.63 -2.69 9.50
N ALA A 92 -11.46 -2.07 9.36
CA ALA A 92 -10.88 -1.28 10.44
C ALA A 92 -11.55 0.09 10.51
N THR A 93 -12.14 0.42 11.67
CA THR A 93 -12.62 1.76 11.97
C THR A 93 -11.41 2.67 12.23
N ALA A 94 -11.02 3.44 11.22
CA ALA A 94 -10.02 4.50 11.33
C ALA A 94 -10.60 5.79 10.75
N ALA A 95 -10.12 6.94 11.26
CA ALA A 95 -10.44 8.22 10.61
C ALA A 95 -9.90 8.21 9.17
N PRO A 96 -10.64 8.77 8.19
CA PRO A 96 -10.14 8.94 6.82
C PRO A 96 -8.78 9.64 6.82
N PHE A 97 -7.91 9.26 5.88
CA PHE A 97 -6.58 9.83 5.76
C PHE A 97 -6.60 11.37 5.65
N ALA A 98 -7.55 11.93 4.89
CA ALA A 98 -7.73 13.38 4.80
C ALA A 98 -7.92 14.04 6.19
N ASN A 99 -8.67 13.40 7.09
CA ASN A 99 -8.89 13.91 8.44
C ASN A 99 -7.66 13.77 9.34
N ALA A 100 -6.77 12.81 9.05
CA ALA A 100 -5.50 12.66 9.77
C ALA A 100 -4.49 13.73 9.36
N LEU A 101 -4.48 14.14 8.08
CA LEU A 101 -3.61 15.21 7.59
C LEU A 101 -3.97 16.58 8.14
N HIS A 102 -5.26 16.88 8.32
CA HIS A 102 -5.71 18.17 8.86
C HIS A 102 -5.43 18.38 10.36
N LYS A 103 -4.97 17.34 11.07
CA LYS A 103 -4.65 17.39 12.51
C LYS A 103 -3.15 17.36 12.82
N ALA A 104 -2.29 17.38 11.81
CA ALA A 104 -0.83 17.37 11.95
C ALA A 104 -0.24 18.78 11.88
#